data_AF-M4VB83-F1
#
_entry.id   AF-M4VB83-F1
#
_cell.length_a   1.000
_cell.length_b   1.000
_cell.length_c   1.000
_cell.angle_alpha   90.00
_cell.angle_beta   90.00
_cell.angle_gamma   90.00
#
_symmetry.space_group_name_H-M   'P 1'
#
loop_
_entity.id
_entity.type
_entity.pdbx_description
1 polymer ?
#
loop_
_entity_poly.entity_id
_entity_poly.type
_entity_poly.pdbx_seq_one_letter_code
_entity_poly.pdbx_strand_id
1 'polypeptide(L)'
;MNRRSFFQTALTAVGALTVFSALPALAERRRGGGGAAAAPKLVNPSDSTAKAVSYVHDIKNIKDAKLQTDRAGVKFKDQHCDKCIFYVKAQEATVEGKKAAPCQMPFAKDKFVAAQGWCSTWAKK
;
A
#
# COMPACT_ATOMS: atom_id res chain seq x y z
N MET A 1 -2.66 -30.18 24.68
CA MET A 1 -1.92 -31.09 23.79
C MET A 1 -1.18 -30.31 22.72
N ASN A 2 0.12 -30.58 22.58
CA ASN A 2 1.04 -29.96 21.60
C ASN A 2 0.89 -30.64 20.23
N ARG A 3 0.42 -29.89 19.23
CA ARG A 3 0.33 -30.31 17.81
C ARG A 3 1.65 -30.22 17.04
N ARG A 4 2.80 -30.29 17.73
CA ARG A 4 4.14 -30.00 17.19
C ARG A 4 5.04 -31.22 17.02
N SER A 5 4.50 -32.43 16.93
CA SER A 5 5.34 -33.65 17.00
C SER A 5 5.01 -34.76 16.02
N PHE A 6 4.30 -34.48 14.91
CA PHE A 6 3.72 -35.59 14.14
C PHE A 6 4.51 -36.18 12.97
N PHE A 7 5.56 -35.56 12.42
CA PHE A 7 6.29 -36.21 11.31
C PHE A 7 7.78 -35.89 11.29
N GLN A 8 8.46 -36.18 12.40
CA GLN A 8 9.87 -36.57 12.33
C GLN A 8 9.95 -38.05 11.93
N THR A 9 10.91 -38.34 11.04
CA THR A 9 11.60 -39.64 10.84
C THR A 9 11.01 -40.62 9.83
N ALA A 10 11.72 -40.76 8.70
CA ALA A 10 11.98 -41.96 7.88
C ALA A 10 12.34 -41.47 6.47
N LEU A 11 13.33 -41.95 5.73
CA LEU A 11 14.32 -42.99 5.92
C LEU A 11 15.39 -42.74 4.85
N THR A 12 16.65 -42.95 5.22
CA THR A 12 17.82 -42.98 4.35
C THR A 12 17.71 -44.01 3.23
N ALA A 13 17.91 -43.60 1.97
CA ALA A 13 18.19 -44.49 0.86
C ALA A 13 19.50 -44.04 0.19
N VAL A 14 20.56 -44.78 0.48
CA VAL A 14 21.86 -44.75 -0.18
C VAL A 14 21.71 -45.51 -1.50
N GLY A 15 22.15 -44.94 -2.64
CA GLY A 15 22.22 -45.69 -3.88
C GLY A 15 22.58 -44.92 -5.14
N ALA A 16 23.75 -45.27 -5.68
CA ALA A 16 24.21 -45.14 -7.07
C ALA A 16 24.75 -43.78 -7.59
N LEU A 17 26.08 -43.75 -7.68
CA LEU A 17 26.92 -42.91 -8.52
C LEU A 17 26.42 -42.82 -9.98
N THR A 18 26.14 -41.61 -10.44
CA THR A 18 26.34 -41.23 -11.85
C THR A 18 27.22 -39.98 -11.89
N VAL A 19 28.40 -40.16 -12.47
CA VAL A 19 29.36 -39.10 -12.79
C VAL A 19 28.71 -38.22 -13.86
N PHE A 20 28.20 -37.06 -13.46
CA PHE A 20 27.84 -35.98 -14.37
C PHE A 20 28.73 -34.78 -14.11
N SER A 21 29.58 -34.55 -15.10
CA SER A 21 30.39 -33.40 -15.45
C SER A 21 30.12 -32.12 -14.66
N ALA A 22 31.18 -31.61 -14.04
CA ALA A 22 31.27 -30.29 -13.45
C ALA A 22 30.70 -29.19 -14.36
N LEU A 23 29.57 -28.62 -13.95
CA LEU A 23 29.07 -27.34 -14.42
C LEU A 23 29.05 -26.39 -13.21
N PRO A 24 29.61 -25.17 -13.30
CA PRO A 24 29.70 -24.24 -12.19
C PRO A 24 28.32 -23.59 -11.94
N ALA A 25 27.37 -24.34 -11.40
CA ALA A 25 26.07 -23.84 -10.98
C ALA A 25 26.11 -23.09 -9.62
N LEU A 26 27.30 -22.61 -9.23
CA LEU A 26 27.51 -21.77 -8.03
C LEU A 26 27.48 -20.27 -8.34
N ALA A 27 27.37 -19.87 -9.62
CA ALA A 27 27.34 -18.45 -10.02
C ALA A 27 25.93 -17.82 -10.04
N GLU A 28 24.85 -18.60 -9.99
CA GLU A 28 23.50 -18.05 -10.19
C GLU A 28 22.76 -17.67 -8.89
N ARG A 29 23.36 -17.88 -7.71
CA ARG A 29 22.76 -17.43 -6.43
C ARG A 29 23.12 -15.99 -6.05
N ARG A 30 23.92 -15.29 -6.86
CA ARG A 30 24.20 -13.85 -6.72
C ARG A 30 23.40 -12.95 -7.66
N ARG A 31 22.33 -13.45 -8.29
CA ARG A 31 21.21 -12.59 -8.71
C ARG A 31 20.12 -12.61 -7.65
N GLY A 32 20.51 -12.31 -6.42
CA GLY A 32 19.66 -11.57 -5.51
C GLY A 32 19.43 -10.21 -6.12
N GLY A 33 18.58 -10.14 -7.14
CA GLY A 33 17.95 -8.92 -7.58
C GLY A 33 17.11 -8.46 -6.40
N GLY A 34 17.75 -7.69 -5.52
CA GLY A 34 17.04 -6.85 -4.57
C GLY A 34 16.15 -5.98 -5.43
N GLY A 35 14.89 -6.39 -5.56
CA GLY A 35 13.84 -5.53 -6.09
C GLY A 35 13.84 -4.32 -5.19
N ALA A 36 14.46 -3.24 -5.65
CA ALA A 36 14.34 -1.94 -5.00
C ALA A 36 12.85 -1.71 -4.86
N ALA A 37 12.36 -1.68 -3.62
CA ALA A 37 10.96 -1.38 -3.35
C ALA A 37 10.65 -0.07 -4.08
N ALA A 38 9.68 -0.12 -5.01
CA ALA A 38 9.32 1.05 -5.78
C ALA A 38 9.00 2.18 -4.80
N ALA A 39 9.58 3.35 -5.04
CA ALA A 39 9.36 4.50 -4.17
C ALA A 39 7.83 4.74 -4.02
N PRO A 40 7.36 5.09 -2.81
CA PRO A 40 5.96 5.45 -2.59
C PRO A 40 5.50 6.47 -3.64
N LYS A 41 4.31 6.26 -4.20
CA LYS A 41 3.71 7.17 -5.19
C LYS A 41 2.40 7.71 -4.67
N LEU A 42 2.12 8.97 -4.96
CA LEU A 42 0.81 9.56 -4.69
C LEU A 42 -0.25 9.04 -5.66
N VAL A 43 -1.49 8.96 -5.18
CA VAL A 43 -2.66 8.78 -6.06
C VAL A 43 -2.75 9.96 -7.02
N ASN A 44 -2.76 9.71 -8.32
CA ASN A 44 -2.99 10.76 -9.30
C ASN A 44 -4.50 11.10 -9.33
N PRO A 45 -4.90 12.36 -9.04
CA PRO A 45 -6.30 12.79 -9.09
C PRO A 45 -6.97 12.59 -10.45
N SER A 46 -6.18 12.43 -11.52
CA SER A 46 -6.67 12.21 -12.87
C SER A 46 -7.02 10.75 -13.18
N ASP A 47 -6.61 9.81 -12.33
CA ASP A 47 -6.91 8.38 -12.47
C ASP A 47 -8.42 8.14 -12.40
N SER A 48 -8.94 7.20 -13.20
CA SER A 48 -10.38 6.89 -13.25
C SER A 48 -10.96 6.51 -11.88
N THR A 49 -10.21 5.75 -11.08
CA THR A 49 -10.60 5.35 -9.73
C THR A 49 -10.58 6.52 -8.74
N ALA A 50 -9.65 7.48 -8.90
CA ALA A 50 -9.58 8.69 -8.09
C ALA A 50 -10.75 9.64 -8.43
N LYS A 51 -11.07 9.80 -9.70
CA LYS A 51 -12.22 10.58 -10.18
C LYS A 51 -13.56 10.02 -9.70
N ALA A 52 -13.71 8.70 -9.65
CA ALA A 52 -14.92 8.05 -9.16
C ALA A 52 -15.27 8.43 -7.71
N VAL A 53 -14.26 8.80 -6.91
CA VAL A 53 -14.44 9.29 -5.54
C VAL A 53 -14.09 10.77 -5.39
N SER A 54 -13.97 11.52 -6.49
CA SER A 54 -13.62 12.94 -6.49
C SER A 54 -12.37 13.26 -5.65
N TYR A 55 -11.36 12.40 -5.69
CA TYR A 55 -10.15 12.58 -4.89
C TYR A 55 -9.32 13.77 -5.38
N VAL A 56 -8.85 14.58 -4.43
CA VAL A 56 -7.90 15.68 -4.66
C VAL A 56 -6.81 15.68 -3.59
N HIS A 57 -5.64 16.22 -3.92
CA HIS A 57 -4.53 16.37 -2.97
C HIS A 57 -4.71 17.46 -1.92
N ASP A 58 -5.58 18.43 -2.21
CA ASP A 58 -5.93 19.53 -1.32
C ASP A 58 -7.43 19.77 -1.46
N ILE A 59 -8.16 19.69 -0.35
CA ILE A 59 -9.60 19.90 -0.31
C ILE A 59 -10.05 21.24 -0.93
N LYS A 60 -9.19 22.26 -0.91
CA LYS A 60 -9.45 23.57 -1.54
C LYS A 60 -9.67 23.47 -3.06
N ASN A 61 -9.25 22.37 -3.67
CA ASN A 61 -9.44 22.10 -5.10
C ASN A 61 -10.83 21.52 -5.43
N ILE A 62 -11.63 21.12 -4.45
CA ILE A 62 -13.04 20.78 -4.67
C ILE A 62 -13.82 22.08 -4.90
N LYS A 63 -14.19 22.34 -6.15
CA LYS A 63 -15.00 23.52 -6.53
C LYS A 63 -16.49 23.23 -6.64
N ASP A 64 -16.87 21.96 -6.79
CA ASP A 64 -18.27 21.56 -6.85
C ASP A 64 -18.93 21.71 -5.48
N ALA A 65 -19.82 22.69 -5.36
CA ALA A 65 -20.57 22.97 -4.13
C ALA A 65 -21.41 21.77 -3.65
N LYS A 66 -21.83 20.87 -4.55
CA LYS A 66 -22.60 19.67 -4.17
C LYS A 66 -21.76 18.67 -3.37
N LEU A 67 -20.44 18.69 -3.56
CA LEU A 67 -19.50 17.87 -2.80
C LEU A 67 -19.07 18.52 -1.48
N GLN A 68 -19.28 19.83 -1.33
CA GLN A 68 -18.90 20.60 -0.15
C GLN A 68 -19.91 20.45 1.00
N THR A 69 -20.17 19.21 1.41
CA THR A 69 -21.15 18.89 2.46
C THR A 69 -20.48 18.61 3.79
N ASP A 70 -21.13 19.06 4.87
CA ASP A 70 -20.73 18.70 6.23
C ASP A 70 -21.03 17.21 6.48
N ARG A 71 -20.13 16.51 7.17
CA ARG A 71 -20.22 15.05 7.38
C ARG A 71 -19.90 14.71 8.82
N ALA A 72 -20.75 13.92 9.45
CA ALA A 72 -20.60 13.54 10.86
C ALA A 72 -20.34 14.74 11.80
N GLY A 73 -21.01 15.86 11.53
CA GLY A 73 -20.86 17.12 12.28
C GLY A 73 -19.56 17.90 12.02
N VAL A 74 -18.74 17.48 11.05
CA VAL A 74 -17.48 18.15 10.69
C VAL A 74 -17.70 19.01 9.44
N LYS A 75 -17.30 20.28 9.53
CA LYS A 75 -17.37 21.23 8.41
C LYS A 75 -16.58 20.71 7.21
N PHE A 76 -17.12 20.88 6.00
CA PHE A 76 -16.44 20.42 4.78
C PHE A 76 -14.95 20.79 4.75
N LYS A 77 -14.61 22.05 5.04
CA LYS A 77 -13.23 22.55 5.03
C LYS A 77 -12.28 21.83 5.99
N ASP A 78 -12.81 21.18 7.03
CA ASP A 78 -12.05 20.44 8.04
C ASP A 78 -11.96 18.94 7.76
N GLN A 79 -12.58 18.45 6.70
CA GLN A 79 -12.59 17.03 6.31
C GLN A 79 -11.31 16.69 5.54
N HIS A 80 -10.20 16.50 6.23
CA HIS A 80 -8.94 16.13 5.57
C HIS A 80 -8.70 14.62 5.66
N CYS A 81 -7.88 14.07 4.75
CA CYS A 81 -7.46 12.67 4.81
C CYS A 81 -6.83 12.31 6.16
N ASP A 82 -5.99 13.15 6.76
CA ASP A 82 -5.37 12.86 8.07
C ASP A 82 -6.39 12.67 9.23
N LYS A 83 -7.56 13.30 9.12
CA LYS A 83 -8.72 13.19 10.01
C LYS A 83 -9.72 12.10 9.59
N CYS A 84 -9.43 11.35 8.54
CA CYS A 84 -10.26 10.25 8.03
C CYS A 84 -9.90 8.91 8.71
N ILE A 85 -10.89 8.06 8.98
CA ILE A 85 -10.68 6.72 9.57
C ILE A 85 -9.81 5.81 8.68
N PHE A 86 -9.92 5.95 7.35
CA PHE A 86 -9.19 5.12 6.39
C PHE A 86 -7.72 5.52 6.20
N TYR A 87 -7.29 6.65 6.76
CA TYR A 87 -5.92 7.15 6.64
C TYR A 87 -5.01 6.52 7.69
N VAL A 88 -4.01 5.79 7.20
CA VAL A 88 -3.08 5.02 8.01
C VAL A 88 -1.96 5.92 8.53
N LYS A 89 -2.28 6.78 9.50
CA LYS A 89 -1.37 7.81 10.06
C LYS A 89 -0.04 7.25 10.57
N ALA A 90 -0.02 6.01 11.06
CA ALA A 90 1.20 5.34 11.51
C ALA A 90 2.24 5.13 10.39
N GLN A 91 1.83 5.25 9.12
CA GLN A 91 2.68 5.11 7.93
C GLN A 91 2.78 6.44 7.16
N GLU A 92 2.60 7.58 7.85
CA GLU A 92 2.78 8.90 7.24
C GLU A 92 4.26 9.11 6.84
N ALA A 93 4.46 9.58 5.61
CA ALA A 93 5.76 9.92 5.05
C ALA A 93 5.64 11.16 4.15
N THR A 94 6.77 11.74 3.78
CA THR A 94 6.81 12.76 2.72
C THR A 94 6.93 12.08 1.37
N VAL A 95 5.89 12.19 0.54
CA VAL A 95 5.84 11.64 -0.82
C VAL A 95 5.61 12.80 -1.78
N GLU A 96 6.49 12.96 -2.78
CA GLU A 96 6.43 14.07 -3.76
C GLU A 96 6.25 15.46 -3.11
N GLY A 97 6.96 15.70 -1.99
CA GLY A 97 6.91 16.97 -1.26
C GLY A 97 5.68 17.19 -0.38
N LYS A 98 4.80 16.19 -0.24
CA LYS A 98 3.57 16.28 0.55
C LYS A 98 3.58 15.26 1.69
N LYS A 99 3.06 15.65 2.85
CA LYS A 99 2.70 14.69 3.89
C LYS A 99 1.62 13.77 3.34
N ALA A 100 1.87 12.48 3.33
CA ALA A 100 0.99 11.49 2.74
C ALA A 100 1.07 10.18 3.51
N ALA A 101 -0.01 9.40 3.50
CA ALA A 101 -0.01 8.05 4.06
C ALA A 101 -0.86 7.12 3.19
N PRO A 102 -0.73 5.79 3.36
CA PRO A 102 -1.65 4.84 2.75
C PRO A 102 -3.10 5.08 3.18
N CYS A 103 -4.03 4.83 2.26
CA CYS A 103 -5.46 4.85 2.51
C CYS A 103 -6.04 3.46 2.27
N GLN A 104 -6.89 2.98 3.18
CA GLN A 104 -7.49 1.65 3.08
C GLN A 104 -8.53 1.52 1.95
N MET A 105 -8.86 2.63 1.27
CA MET A 105 -9.83 2.63 0.18
C MET A 105 -9.23 2.03 -1.11
N PRO A 106 -9.99 1.25 -1.90
CA PRO A 106 -9.47 0.55 -3.08
C PRO A 106 -8.83 1.45 -4.16
N PHE A 107 -9.28 2.70 -4.30
CA PHE A 107 -8.72 3.64 -5.28
C PHE A 107 -7.25 3.99 -5.01
N ALA A 108 -6.80 3.83 -3.76
CA ALA A 108 -5.46 4.16 -3.29
C ALA A 108 -4.59 2.91 -3.05
N LYS A 109 -4.97 1.74 -3.59
CA LYS A 109 -4.19 0.51 -3.45
C LYS A 109 -2.73 0.74 -3.86
N ASP A 110 -1.81 0.37 -2.97
CA ASP A 110 -0.35 0.52 -3.12
C ASP A 110 0.12 1.97 -3.40
N LYS A 111 -0.73 2.96 -3.11
CA LYS A 111 -0.49 4.39 -3.30
C LYS A 111 -0.76 5.17 -2.02
N PHE A 112 -0.24 6.38 -1.98
CA PHE A 112 -0.38 7.30 -0.84
C PHE A 112 -1.41 8.38 -1.17
N VAL A 113 -2.18 8.80 -0.17
CA VAL A 113 -3.04 9.98 -0.25
C VAL A 113 -2.44 11.13 0.53
N ALA A 114 -2.58 12.35 0.02
CA ALA A 114 -2.06 13.54 0.70
C ALA A 114 -2.87 13.80 1.97
N ALA A 115 -2.21 14.17 3.07
CA ALA A 115 -2.85 14.44 4.36
C ALA A 115 -3.94 15.52 4.26
N GLN A 116 -3.69 16.57 3.48
CA GLN A 116 -4.63 17.68 3.21
C GLN A 116 -5.68 17.36 2.13
N GLY A 117 -5.61 16.17 1.53
CA GLY A 117 -6.51 15.72 0.50
C GLY A 117 -7.91 15.40 1.02
N TRP A 118 -8.79 15.08 0.08
CA TRP A 118 -10.16 14.66 0.36
C TRP A 118 -10.67 13.73 -0.74
N CYS A 119 -11.61 12.86 -0.41
CA CYS A 119 -12.41 12.10 -1.37
C CYS A 119 -13.84 11.97 -0.83
N SER A 120 -14.78 11.65 -1.71
CA SER A 120 -16.21 11.54 -1.41
C SER A 120 -16.55 10.44 -0.41
N THR A 121 -15.61 9.57 -0.05
CA THR A 121 -15.77 8.55 0.99
C THR A 121 -15.17 8.96 2.34
N TRP A 122 -14.78 10.23 2.52
CA TRP A 122 -14.30 10.73 3.81
C TRP A 122 -15.26 10.37 4.95
N ALA A 123 -14.71 9.79 6.00
CA ALA A 123 -15.41 9.40 7.21
C ALA A 123 -14.58 9.78 8.44
N LYS A 124 -15.23 10.36 9.44
CA LYS A 124 -14.59 10.84 10.67
C LYS A 124 -13.84 9.70 11.37
N LYS A 125 -12.60 9.97 11.79
CA LYS A 125 -11.80 9.09 12.65
C LYS A 125 -12.37 8.99 14.06
#